data_AF-A0AAN7L422-F1
#
_entry.id   AF-A0AAN7L422-F1
#
_cell.length_a   1.000
_cell.length_b   1.000
_cell.length_c   1.000
_cell.angle_alpha   90.00
_cell.angle_beta   90.00
_cell.angle_gamma   90.00
#
_symmetry.space_group_name_H-M   'P 1'
#
loop_
_entity.id
_entity.type
_entity.pdbx_description
1 polymer ?
#
loop_
_entity_poly.entity_id
_entity_poly.type
_entity_poly.pdbx_seq_one_letter_code
_entity_poly.pdbx_strand_id
1 'polypeptide(L)'
;MVEAMKSVAKLNFELTVEERNLLSVGFKNVVGARRASWRILSSIEPKEESRGNKINAMRIKEYRQKVESELSNICGDIVSVLDGHLIPSATAGESRIFLL
;
A
#
# COMPACT_ATOMS: atom_id res chain seq x y z
N MET A 1 -11.41 7.66 2.45
CA MET A 1 -11.41 6.54 3.41
C MET A 1 -10.05 6.41 4.10
N VAL A 2 -8.97 6.07 3.37
CA VAL A 2 -7.63 5.90 3.97
C VAL A 2 -7.18 7.12 4.81
N GLU A 3 -7.24 8.34 4.26
CA GLU A 3 -6.85 9.55 5.01
C GLU A 3 -7.69 9.80 6.28
N ALA A 4 -8.98 9.49 6.24
CA ALA A 4 -9.84 9.60 7.41
C ALA A 4 -9.44 8.56 8.47
N MET A 5 -9.23 7.30 8.08
CA MET A 5 -8.83 6.25 9.01
C MET A 5 -7.40 6.45 9.55
N LYS A 6 -6.51 7.07 8.78
CA LYS A 6 -5.19 7.53 9.28
C LYS A 6 -5.35 8.60 10.36
N SER A 7 -6.29 9.52 10.19
CA SER A 7 -6.56 10.56 11.19
C SER A 7 -7.11 9.94 12.48
N VAL A 8 -8.00 8.94 12.37
CA VAL A 8 -8.50 8.17 13.51
C VAL A 8 -7.38 7.40 14.20
N ALA A 9 -6.52 6.72 13.44
CA ALA A 9 -5.37 5.98 13.98
C ALA A 9 -4.42 6.87 14.80
N LYS A 10 -4.23 8.13 14.40
CA LYS A 10 -3.36 9.11 15.07
C LYS A 10 -3.91 9.65 16.39
N LEU A 11 -5.15 9.31 16.76
CA LEU A 11 -5.74 9.68 18.05
C LEU A 11 -5.25 8.79 19.20
N ASN A 12 -4.41 7.78 18.92
CA ASN A 12 -3.72 6.94 19.89
C ASN A 12 -4.62 6.15 20.85
N PHE A 13 -5.86 5.88 20.45
CA PHE A 13 -6.74 4.94 21.14
C PHE A 13 -6.76 3.58 20.47
N GLU A 14 -7.17 2.55 21.21
CA GLU A 14 -7.38 1.24 20.65
C GLU A 14 -8.57 1.26 19.68
N LEU A 15 -8.29 0.96 18.41
CA LEU A 15 -9.33 0.88 17.39
C LEU A 15 -10.29 -0.28 17.67
N THR A 16 -11.58 0.00 17.52
CA THR A 16 -12.62 -1.02 17.49
C THR A 16 -12.40 -2.00 16.32
N VAL A 17 -13.04 -3.16 16.39
CA VAL A 17 -12.99 -4.18 15.32
C VAL A 17 -13.42 -3.58 13.97
N GLU A 18 -14.47 -2.76 13.97
CA GLU A 18 -14.99 -2.11 12.76
C GLU A 18 -13.99 -1.10 12.19
N GLU A 19 -13.40 -0.24 13.03
CA GLU A 19 -12.38 0.72 12.61
C GLU A 19 -11.12 0.03 12.07
N ARG A 20 -10.64 -1.02 12.74
CA ARG A 20 -9.50 -1.82 12.25
C ARG A 20 -9.79 -2.45 10.89
N ASN A 21 -10.99 -2.98 10.71
CA ASN A 21 -11.42 -3.55 9.44
C ASN A 21 -11.51 -2.48 8.34
N LEU A 22 -12.07 -1.32 8.63
CA LEU A 22 -12.14 -0.19 7.68
C LEU A 22 -10.75 0.29 7.26
N LEU A 23 -9.82 0.40 8.22
CA LEU A 23 -8.43 0.73 7.94
C LEU A 23 -7.78 -0.32 7.03
N SER A 24 -7.92 -1.60 7.37
CA SER A 24 -7.35 -2.72 6.61
C SER A 24 -7.88 -2.77 5.17
N VAL A 25 -9.20 -2.66 5.00
CA VAL A 25 -9.86 -2.64 3.68
C VAL A 25 -9.39 -1.45 2.86
N GLY A 26 -9.32 -0.26 3.46
CA GLY A 26 -8.87 0.95 2.80
C GLY A 26 -7.46 0.78 2.21
N PHE A 27 -6.49 0.39 3.04
CA PHE A 27 -5.11 0.20 2.60
C PHE A 27 -4.94 -0.98 1.63
N LYS A 28 -5.59 -2.13 1.88
CA LYS A 28 -5.55 -3.30 0.97
C LYS A 28 -6.05 -2.94 -0.43
N ASN A 29 -7.10 -2.14 -0.55
CA ASN A 29 -7.65 -1.74 -1.84
C ASN A 29 -6.67 -0.85 -2.62
N VAL A 30 -6.09 0.17 -1.96
CA VAL A 30 -5.14 1.09 -2.60
C VAL A 30 -3.87 0.36 -3.02
N VAL A 31 -3.27 -0.44 -2.13
CA VAL A 31 -2.09 -1.27 -2.41
C VAL A 31 -2.40 -2.30 -3.50
N GLY A 32 -3.56 -2.95 -3.44
CA GLY A 32 -4.00 -3.95 -4.41
C GLY A 32 -4.09 -3.40 -5.83
N ALA A 33 -4.68 -2.21 -6.00
CA ALA A 33 -4.76 -1.54 -7.29
C ALA A 33 -3.35 -1.23 -7.85
N ARG A 34 -2.44 -0.68 -7.03
CA ARG A 34 -1.08 -0.38 -7.46
C ARG A 34 -0.25 -1.62 -7.77
N ARG A 35 -0.37 -2.70 -6.99
CA ARG A 35 0.27 -3.99 -7.30
C ARG A 35 -0.25 -4.58 -8.61
N ALA A 36 -1.53 -4.47 -8.90
CA ALA A 36 -2.08 -4.92 -10.18
C ALA A 36 -1.50 -4.12 -11.35
N SER A 37 -1.46 -2.79 -11.26
CA SER A 37 -0.83 -1.93 -12.27
C SER A 37 0.65 -2.27 -12.47
N TRP A 38 1.41 -2.44 -11.38
CA TRP A 38 2.83 -2.80 -11.45
C TRP A 38 3.03 -4.15 -12.17
N ARG A 39 2.24 -5.19 -11.82
CA ARG A 39 2.32 -6.50 -12.50
C ARG A 39 2.06 -6.40 -13.99
N ILE A 40 1.07 -5.60 -14.40
CA ILE A 40 0.75 -5.39 -15.81
C ILE A 40 1.94 -4.74 -16.52
N LEU A 41 2.49 -3.66 -15.97
CA LEU A 41 3.64 -2.95 -16.56
C LEU A 41 4.88 -3.86 -16.65
N SER A 42 5.22 -4.57 -15.57
CA SER A 42 6.31 -5.54 -15.54
C SER A 42 6.14 -6.67 -16.56
N SER A 43 4.90 -7.02 -16.93
CA SER A 43 4.63 -8.05 -17.93
C SER A 43 4.68 -7.55 -19.37
N ILE A 44 4.49 -6.24 -19.60
CA ILE A 44 4.48 -5.62 -20.93
C ILE A 44 5.89 -5.12 -21.31
N GLU A 45 6.66 -4.59 -20.36
CA GLU A 45 8.04 -4.10 -20.58
C GLU A 45 8.90 -5.09 -21.39
N PRO A 46 9.10 -6.36 -20.97
CA PRO A 46 9.93 -7.31 -21.72
C PRO A 46 9.32 -7.71 -23.07
N LYS A 47 7.98 -7.62 -23.24
CA LYS A 47 7.31 -7.92 -24.50
C LYS A 47 7.54 -6.82 -25.54
N GLU A 48 7.58 -5.57 -25.12
CA GLU A 48 7.91 -4.46 -26.02
C GLU A 48 9.40 -4.43 -26.36
N GLU A 49 10.27 -4.81 -25.41
CA GLU A 49 11.70 -4.95 -25.66
C GLU A 49 12.00 -6.06 -26.69
N SER A 50 11.35 -7.23 -26.58
CA SER A 50 11.52 -8.33 -27.55
C SER A 50 10.99 -8.03 -28.95
N ARG A 51 10.03 -7.09 -29.07
CA ARG A 51 9.54 -6.56 -30.36
C ARG A 51 10.47 -5.51 -30.98
N GLY A 52 11.53 -5.11 -30.29
CA GLY A 52 12.45 -4.07 -30.74
C GLY A 52 11.95 -2.64 -30.50
N ASN A 53 10.83 -2.45 -29.79
CA ASN A 53 10.22 -1.15 -29.53
C ASN A 53 10.90 -0.43 -28.37
N LYS A 54 12.19 -0.08 -28.53
CA LYS A 54 13.05 0.47 -27.46
C LYS A 54 12.46 1.72 -26.78
N ILE A 55 11.83 2.61 -27.53
CA ILE A 55 11.21 3.84 -26.99
C ILE A 55 10.01 3.49 -26.09
N ASN A 56 9.17 2.54 -26.52
CA ASN A 56 8.02 2.10 -25.72
C ASN A 56 8.48 1.37 -24.45
N ALA A 57 9.46 0.47 -24.58
CA ALA A 57 10.04 -0.22 -23.44
C ALA A 57 10.61 0.76 -22.40
N MET A 58 11.33 1.80 -22.85
CA MET A 58 11.84 2.87 -21.97
C MET A 58 10.70 3.61 -21.24
N ARG A 59 9.65 4.04 -21.96
CA ARG A 59 8.49 4.73 -21.35
C ARG A 59 7.75 3.84 -20.34
N ILE A 60 7.59 2.55 -20.66
CA ILE A 60 6.95 1.58 -19.75
C ILE A 60 7.79 1.40 -18.48
N LYS A 61 9.11 1.29 -18.63
CA LYS A 61 10.05 1.18 -17.51
C LYS A 61 9.96 2.38 -16.57
N GLU A 62 10.00 3.60 -17.11
CA GLU A 62 9.85 4.84 -16.32
C GLU A 62 8.52 4.85 -15.56
N TYR A 63 7.42 4.49 -16.23
CA TYR A 63 6.11 4.45 -15.59
C TYR A 63 6.00 3.34 -14.54
N ARG A 64 6.61 2.17 -14.78
CA ARG A 64 6.70 1.09 -13.78
C ARG A 64 7.44 1.56 -12.53
N GLN A 65 8.57 2.25 -12.69
CA GLN A 65 9.35 2.79 -11.56
C GLN A 65 8.55 3.83 -10.76
N LYS A 66 7.75 4.67 -11.44
CA LYS A 66 6.84 5.60 -10.76
C LYS A 66 5.80 4.85 -9.92
N VAL A 67 5.16 3.83 -10.49
CA VAL A 67 4.18 3.00 -9.75
C VAL A 67 4.84 2.28 -8.58
N GLU A 68 6.08 1.82 -8.74
CA GLU A 68 6.86 1.17 -7.67
C GLU A 68 7.17 2.14 -6.52
N SER A 69 7.57 3.37 -6.84
CA SER A 69 7.75 4.44 -5.84
C SER A 69 6.45 4.77 -5.11
N GLU A 70 5.34 4.91 -5.82
CA GLU A 70 4.02 5.11 -5.21
C GLU A 70 3.65 3.95 -4.27
N LEU A 71 3.88 2.71 -4.70
CA LEU A 71 3.63 1.52 -3.89
C LEU A 71 4.47 1.53 -2.60
N SER A 72 5.77 1.78 -2.71
CA SER A 72 6.67 1.87 -1.55
C SER A 72 6.26 2.98 -0.59
N ASN A 73 5.83 4.14 -1.10
CA ASN A 73 5.36 5.24 -0.26
C ASN A 73 4.07 4.88 0.49
N ILE A 74 3.11 4.24 -0.17
CA ILE A 74 1.87 3.78 0.47
C ILE A 74 2.16 2.73 1.55
N CYS A 75 3.06 1.78 1.26
CA CYS A 75 3.49 0.77 2.23
C CYS A 75 4.23 1.39 3.41
N GLY A 76 5.13 2.35 3.17
CA GLY A 76 5.84 3.06 4.23
C GLY A 76 4.90 3.87 5.12
N ASP A 77 3.89 4.52 4.54
CA ASP A 77 2.89 5.28 5.27
C ASP A 77 2.06 4.40 6.21
N ILE A 78 1.58 3.22 5.77
CA ILE A 78 0.86 2.31 6.68
C ILE A 78 1.76 1.75 7.78
N VAL A 79 3.01 1.37 7.45
CA VAL A 79 3.97 0.89 8.46
C VAL A 79 4.22 1.98 9.52
N SER A 80 4.39 3.23 9.09
CA SER A 80 4.58 4.34 10.04
C SER A 80 3.38 4.56 10.98
N VAL A 81 2.16 4.35 10.49
CA VAL A 81 0.94 4.44 11.29
C VAL A 81 0.80 3.26 12.24
N LEU A 82 1.19 2.06 11.80
CA LEU A 82 1.18 0.85 12.63
C LEU A 82 2.17 0.99 13.79
N ASP A 83 3.43 1.29 13.49
CA ASP A 83 4.50 1.36 14.49
C ASP A 83 4.34 2.57 15.42
N GLY A 84 3.92 3.71 14.88
CA GLY A 84 3.85 4.97 15.64
C GLY A 84 2.60 5.12 16.50
N HIS A 85 1.48 4.49 16.12
CA HIS A 85 0.18 4.75 16.73
C HIS A 85 -0.58 3.47 17.11
N LEU A 86 -0.75 2.53 16.18
CA LEU A 86 -1.71 1.43 16.38
C LEU A 86 -1.16 0.28 17.24
N ILE A 87 0.07 -0.16 17.02
CA ILE A 87 0.70 -1.22 17.80
C ILE A 87 0.91 -0.77 19.27
N PRO A 88 1.39 0.47 19.54
CA PRO A 88 1.49 0.97 20.91
C PRO A 88 0.14 1.07 21.63
N SER A 89 -0.92 1.47 20.92
CA SER A 89 -2.26 1.63 21.51
C SER A 89 -3.06 0.34 21.62
N ALA A 90 -2.62 -0.78 21.03
CA ALA A 90 -3.30 -2.06 21.10
C ALA A 90 -3.05 -2.75 22.46
N THR A 91 -4.09 -2.80 23.31
CA THR A 91 -4.01 -3.45 24.64
C THR A 91 -4.46 -4.91 24.60
N ALA A 92 -5.42 -5.27 23.73
CA ALA A 92 -5.86 -6.66 23.59
C ALA A 92 -4.95 -7.48 22.66
N GLY A 93 -4.76 -8.77 23.01
CA GLY A 93 -3.91 -9.69 22.24
C GLY A 93 -4.38 -9.88 20.79
N GLU A 94 -5.69 -9.97 20.57
CA GLU A 94 -6.27 -10.07 19.23
C GLU A 94 -5.99 -8.83 18.37
N SER A 95 -6.10 -7.63 18.98
CA SER A 95 -5.78 -6.36 18.33
C SER A 95 -4.33 -6.32 17.86
N ARG A 96 -3.39 -6.79 18.70
CA ARG A 96 -1.97 -6.87 18.34
C ARG A 96 -1.72 -7.87 17.22
N ILE A 97 -2.30 -9.06 17.30
CA ILE A 97 -2.16 -10.10 16.26
C ILE A 97 -2.69 -9.61 14.91
N PHE A 98 -3.78 -8.85 14.90
CA PHE A 98 -4.33 -8.28 13.66
C PHE A 98 -3.40 -7.26 12.98
N LEU A 99 -2.56 -6.56 13.76
CA LEU A 99 -1.69 -5.49 13.29
C LEU A 99 -0.28 -5.97 12.92
N LEU A 100 0.08 -7.21 13.26
CA LEU A 100 1.36 -7.87 12.97
C LEU A 100 1.28 -8.74 11.71
#